data_AF-A0A0R2ZPK0-F1
#
_entry.id   AF-A0A0R2ZPK0-F1
#
_cell.length_a   1.000
_cell.length_b   1.000
_cell.length_c   1.000
_cell.angle_alpha   90.00
_cell.angle_beta   90.00
_cell.angle_gamma   90.00
#
_symmetry.space_group_name_H-M   'P 1'
#
loop_
_entity.id
_entity.type
_entity.pdbx_description
1 polymer ?
#
loop_
_entity_poly.entity_id
_entity_poly.type
_entity_poly.pdbx_seq_one_letter_code
_entity_poly.pdbx_strand_id
1 'polypeptide(L)'
;MAENPDNLLLWAHYASNHNGMCLGFEWDETGLPPAEEVIYQNRYRTLEYYSHTEAELAAISLLQKSADWAYEREWCSVAKPEMEYTSIFAPDEHYEQELEVLRSNPSQSPYYSEEQLKEKYTFLVGNVTAEGSGPGVFNQSALKEVVFGMRMSQSDVKDHINTIESYGFKPKFFQARKNAKRYQVDIHEL
;
A
#
# COMPACT_ATOMS: atom_id res chain seq x y z
N MET A 1 -2.76 2.69 -8.69
CA MET A 1 -3.34 2.30 -10.00
C MET A 1 -4.05 3.48 -10.62
N ALA A 2 -3.97 3.71 -11.93
CA ALA A 2 -4.64 4.85 -12.56
C ALA A 2 -5.99 4.48 -13.18
N GLU A 3 -6.98 5.37 -13.07
CA GLU A 3 -8.31 5.17 -13.66
C GLU A 3 -8.29 5.26 -15.21
N ASN A 4 -7.40 6.06 -15.80
CA ASN A 4 -7.42 6.33 -17.24
C ASN A 4 -6.10 5.95 -17.95
N PRO A 5 -6.10 4.87 -18.73
CA PRO A 5 -4.92 4.45 -19.49
C PRO A 5 -4.61 5.35 -20.68
N ASP A 6 -5.52 6.25 -21.09
CA ASP A 6 -5.30 7.16 -22.22
C ASP A 6 -4.40 8.35 -21.87
N ASN A 7 -4.12 8.58 -20.58
CA ASN A 7 -3.37 9.75 -20.13
C ASN A 7 -1.91 9.69 -20.61
N LEU A 8 -1.56 10.60 -21.52
CA LEU A 8 -0.24 10.69 -22.12
C LEU A 8 0.90 10.84 -21.09
N LEU A 9 0.68 11.58 -19.99
CA LEU A 9 1.70 11.81 -18.97
C LEU A 9 2.01 10.54 -18.18
N LEU A 10 1.01 9.69 -17.91
CA LEU A 10 1.23 8.42 -17.23
C LEU A 10 2.17 7.52 -18.02
N TRP A 11 2.01 7.45 -19.34
CA TRP A 11 2.93 6.70 -20.20
C TRP A 11 4.34 7.30 -20.25
N ALA A 12 4.47 8.63 -20.17
CA ALA A 12 5.76 9.29 -20.11
C ALA A 12 6.50 8.96 -18.80
N HIS A 13 5.79 8.98 -17.68
CA HIS A 13 6.36 8.81 -16.34
C HIS A 13 6.55 7.36 -15.94
N TYR A 14 5.55 6.51 -16.15
CA TYR A 14 5.52 5.14 -15.62
C TYR A 14 5.86 4.07 -16.64
N ALA A 15 5.70 4.34 -17.94
CA ALA A 15 5.97 3.37 -18.99
C ALA A 15 7.30 3.65 -19.71
N SER A 16 8.36 3.98 -18.98
CA SER A 16 9.72 4.20 -19.54
C SER A 16 9.71 5.07 -20.81
N ASN A 17 9.10 6.26 -20.72
CA ASN A 17 8.92 7.16 -21.85
C ASN A 17 8.19 6.53 -23.04
N HIS A 18 7.04 5.89 -22.78
CA HIS A 18 6.19 5.17 -23.73
C HIS A 18 6.75 3.87 -24.34
N ASN A 19 7.78 3.26 -23.73
CA ASN A 19 8.30 1.94 -24.14
C ASN A 19 7.78 0.78 -23.27
N GLY A 20 7.19 1.08 -22.12
CA GLY A 20 6.70 0.10 -21.15
C GLY A 20 5.30 -0.41 -21.47
N MET A 21 4.60 -0.87 -20.43
CA MET A 21 3.29 -1.53 -20.55
C MET A 21 2.32 -1.00 -19.49
N CYS A 22 1.03 -1.11 -19.78
CA CYS A 22 -0.05 -0.95 -18.82
C CYS A 22 -0.76 -2.29 -18.67
N LEU A 23 -1.02 -2.71 -17.42
CA LEU A 23 -1.67 -3.97 -17.10
C LEU A 23 -3.07 -3.69 -16.54
N GLY A 24 -4.09 -4.32 -17.14
CA GLY A 24 -5.48 -4.23 -16.71
C GLY A 24 -5.88 -5.49 -15.94
N PHE A 25 -6.37 -5.30 -14.72
CA PHE A 25 -6.76 -6.39 -13.82
C PHE A 25 -8.26 -6.33 -13.50
N GLU A 26 -8.87 -7.50 -13.35
CA GLU A 26 -10.11 -7.66 -12.60
C GLU A 26 -9.77 -7.71 -11.12
N TRP A 27 -10.19 -6.67 -10.39
CA TRP A 27 -9.70 -6.41 -9.04
C TRP A 27 -10.11 -7.51 -8.05
N ASP A 28 -11.36 -7.97 -8.16
CA ASP A 28 -11.91 -9.01 -7.28
C ASP A 28 -11.19 -10.36 -7.41
N GLU A 29 -10.54 -10.61 -8.56
CA GLU A 29 -9.78 -11.83 -8.81
C GLU A 29 -8.31 -11.74 -8.33
N THR A 30 -7.85 -10.56 -7.89
CA THR A 30 -6.48 -10.36 -7.39
C THR A 30 -6.26 -10.85 -5.96
N GLY A 31 -7.33 -10.90 -5.16
CA GLY A 31 -7.24 -11.16 -3.71
C GLY A 31 -6.64 -10.01 -2.90
N LEU A 32 -6.42 -8.84 -3.52
CA LEU A 32 -5.95 -7.65 -2.82
C LEU A 32 -7.10 -6.97 -2.05
N PRO A 33 -6.80 -6.21 -0.97
CA PRO A 33 -7.80 -5.41 -0.29
C PRO A 33 -8.50 -4.44 -1.24
N PRO A 34 -9.73 -3.97 -0.92
CA PRO A 34 -10.38 -2.92 -1.68
C PRO A 34 -9.45 -1.72 -1.89
N ALA A 35 -9.49 -1.16 -3.10
CA ALA A 35 -8.75 0.05 -3.40
C ALA A 35 -9.57 1.29 -3.03
N GLU A 36 -8.90 2.32 -2.52
CA GLU A 36 -9.48 3.61 -2.17
C GLU A 36 -8.93 4.70 -3.09
N GLU A 37 -9.75 5.71 -3.39
CA GLU A 37 -9.32 6.86 -4.19
C GLU A 37 -8.29 7.69 -3.41
N VAL A 38 -7.21 8.07 -4.09
CA VAL A 38 -6.19 8.97 -3.53
C VAL A 38 -6.73 10.40 -3.47
N ILE A 39 -6.61 11.01 -2.30
CA ILE A 39 -7.01 12.39 -2.04
C ILE A 39 -5.88 13.34 -2.42
N TYR A 40 -6.18 14.30 -3.30
CA TYR A 40 -5.22 15.27 -3.81
C TYR A 40 -5.37 16.63 -3.13
N GLN A 41 -4.29 17.16 -2.55
CA GLN A 41 -4.30 18.44 -1.83
C GLN A 41 -2.93 19.13 -1.83
N ASN A 42 -2.93 20.46 -1.72
CA ASN A 42 -1.69 21.27 -1.68
C ASN A 42 -1.25 21.66 -0.26
N ARG A 43 -2.04 21.29 0.76
CA ARG A 43 -1.72 21.55 2.16
C ARG A 43 -1.75 20.23 2.92
N TYR A 44 -0.73 19.99 3.73
CA TYR A 44 -0.75 18.88 4.66
C TYR A 44 -1.90 19.05 5.65
N ARG A 45 -2.60 17.96 5.93
CA ARG A 45 -3.65 17.93 6.94
C ARG A 45 -3.01 18.04 8.33
N THR A 46 -3.55 18.89 9.20
CA THR A 46 -3.21 18.86 10.61
C THR A 46 -3.86 17.62 11.23
N LEU A 47 -3.05 16.73 11.80
CA LEU A 47 -3.51 15.49 12.44
C LEU A 47 -3.62 15.69 13.93
N GLU A 48 -4.81 15.50 14.47
CA GLU A 48 -5.01 15.33 15.91
C GLU A 48 -4.82 13.84 16.24
N TYR A 49 -3.63 13.48 16.73
CA TYR A 49 -3.26 12.08 16.98
C TYR A 49 -4.23 11.36 17.93
N TYR A 50 -4.79 12.06 18.91
CA TYR A 50 -5.70 11.49 19.89
C TYR A 50 -7.13 11.27 19.38
N SER A 51 -7.47 11.81 18.20
CA SER A 51 -8.82 11.73 17.63
C SER A 51 -8.92 10.71 16.49
N HIS A 52 -7.85 9.99 16.18
CA HIS A 52 -7.79 9.03 15.07
C HIS A 52 -7.18 7.71 15.55
N THR A 53 -7.67 6.61 15.00
CA THR A 53 -7.02 5.30 15.12
C THR A 53 -5.74 5.26 14.29
N GLU A 54 -4.81 4.37 14.63
CA GLU A 54 -3.58 4.18 13.85
C GLU A 54 -3.87 3.80 12.39
N ALA A 55 -4.93 3.02 12.16
CA ALA A 55 -5.37 2.64 10.82
C ALA A 55 -5.85 3.86 10.00
N GLU A 56 -6.58 4.78 10.62
CA GLU A 56 -7.01 6.02 9.95
C GLU A 56 -5.83 6.94 9.66
N LEU A 57 -4.87 7.06 10.58
CA LEU A 57 -3.65 7.84 10.35
C LEU A 57 -2.82 7.27 9.20
N ALA A 58 -2.67 5.94 9.15
CA ALA A 58 -1.99 5.26 8.06
C ALA A 58 -2.70 5.50 6.72
N ALA A 59 -4.03 5.33 6.67
CA ALA A 59 -4.82 5.61 5.48
C ALA A 59 -4.66 7.07 5.02
N ILE A 60 -4.74 8.04 5.94
CA ILE A 60 -4.52 9.46 5.62
C ILE A 60 -3.12 9.68 5.04
N SER A 61 -2.08 9.03 5.58
CA SER A 61 -0.72 9.20 5.09
C SER A 61 -0.45 8.53 3.74
N LEU A 62 -1.08 7.39 3.46
CA LEU A 62 -0.82 6.56 2.28
C LEU A 62 -1.72 6.95 1.10
N LEU A 63 -2.90 7.51 1.37
CA LEU A 63 -3.90 7.87 0.36
C LEU A 63 -3.92 9.37 0.07
N GLN A 64 -2.81 10.09 0.30
CA GLN A 64 -2.72 11.52 0.02
C GLN A 64 -1.54 11.86 -0.88
N LYS A 65 -1.79 12.74 -1.87
CA LYS A 65 -0.77 13.27 -2.79
C LYS A 65 -0.94 14.76 -3.03
N SER A 66 0.12 15.40 -3.56
CA SER A 66 0.05 16.78 -4.05
C SER A 66 -0.98 16.91 -5.17
N ALA A 67 -1.71 18.04 -5.22
CA ALA A 67 -2.68 18.27 -6.30
C ALA A 67 -2.03 18.38 -7.69
N ASP A 68 -0.71 18.60 -7.76
CA ASP A 68 0.04 18.56 -9.03
C ASP A 68 -0.05 17.19 -9.72
N TRP A 69 -0.30 16.13 -8.94
CA TRP A 69 -0.44 14.74 -9.43
C TRP A 69 -1.90 14.31 -9.60
N ALA A 70 -2.86 15.22 -9.45
CA ALA A 70 -4.29 14.88 -9.55
C ALA A 70 -4.70 14.29 -10.91
N TYR A 71 -3.92 14.53 -11.96
CA TYR A 71 -4.15 13.94 -13.28
C TYR A 71 -3.99 12.41 -13.31
N GLU A 72 -3.33 11.81 -12.32
CA GLU A 72 -3.18 10.36 -12.22
C GLU A 72 -4.51 9.65 -11.96
N ARG A 73 -5.40 10.29 -11.20
CA ARG A 73 -6.66 9.69 -10.71
C ARG A 73 -6.42 8.31 -10.15
N GLU A 74 -5.56 8.27 -9.13
CA GLU A 74 -5.05 7.06 -8.56
C GLU A 74 -6.04 6.42 -7.57
N TRP A 75 -6.14 5.10 -7.67
CA TRP A 75 -6.69 4.21 -6.66
C TRP A 75 -5.56 3.42 -6.01
N CYS A 76 -5.53 3.35 -4.69
CA CYS A 76 -4.49 2.68 -3.91
C CYS A 76 -5.12 1.66 -2.96
N SER A 77 -4.58 0.45 -2.93
CA SER A 77 -4.98 -0.61 -2.01
C SER A 77 -3.94 -0.74 -0.90
N VAL A 78 -4.40 -0.72 0.35
CA VAL A 78 -3.55 -0.76 1.54
C VAL A 78 -3.89 -2.00 2.35
N ALA A 79 -2.93 -2.92 2.45
CA ALA A 79 -3.05 -4.06 3.34
C ALA A 79 -2.66 -3.65 4.77
N LYS A 80 -3.48 -4.04 5.75
CA LYS A 80 -3.11 -3.89 7.15
C LYS A 80 -2.12 -4.99 7.53
N PRO A 81 -1.02 -4.67 8.20
CA PRO A 81 -0.11 -5.70 8.70
C PRO A 81 -0.84 -6.57 9.74
N GLU A 82 -0.56 -7.86 9.72
CA GLU A 82 -0.94 -8.74 10.82
C GLU A 82 0.03 -8.51 11.99
N MET A 83 -0.54 -8.27 13.17
CA MET A 83 0.20 -7.91 14.38
C MET A 83 -0.05 -8.98 15.44
N GLU A 84 1.02 -9.47 16.06
CA GLU A 84 0.96 -10.24 17.30
C GLU A 84 1.45 -9.36 18.43
N TYR A 85 0.58 -9.20 19.44
CA TYR A 85 0.87 -8.39 20.60
C TYR A 85 1.37 -9.29 21.72
N THR A 86 2.55 -8.97 22.24
CA THR A 86 3.09 -9.61 23.44
C THR A 86 3.24 -8.59 24.55
N SER A 87 2.91 -9.01 25.76
CA SER A 87 3.12 -8.21 26.96
C SER A 87 4.57 -8.32 27.38
N ILE A 88 5.32 -7.22 27.28
CA ILE A 88 6.71 -7.17 27.71
C ILE A 88 6.78 -6.39 29.02
N PHE A 89 7.20 -7.09 30.07
CA PHE A 89 7.54 -6.45 31.34
C PHE A 89 8.94 -5.85 31.22
N ALA A 90 9.04 -4.52 31.29
CA ALA A 90 10.28 -3.77 31.13
C ALA A 90 10.51 -2.89 32.36
N PRO A 91 11.02 -3.48 33.47
CA PRO A 91 11.34 -2.72 34.67
C PRO A 91 12.53 -1.79 34.43
N ASP A 92 12.46 -0.61 35.01
CA ASP A 92 13.56 0.35 35.07
C ASP A 92 13.95 0.64 36.53
N GLU A 93 14.84 1.59 36.74
CA GLU A 93 15.28 1.98 38.08
C GLU A 93 14.12 2.48 38.96
N HIS A 94 13.09 3.09 38.37
CA HIS A 94 11.92 3.57 39.11
C HIS A 94 11.03 2.42 39.56
N TYR A 95 10.88 1.36 38.74
CA TYR A 95 10.14 0.17 39.14
C TYR A 95 10.71 -0.43 40.44
N GLU A 96 12.02 -0.58 40.53
CA GLU A 96 12.67 -1.16 41.72
C GLU A 96 12.48 -0.28 42.96
N GLN A 97 12.54 1.05 42.80
CA GLN A 97 12.29 2.00 43.88
C GLN A 97 10.82 1.94 44.35
N GLU A 98 9.86 1.92 43.43
CA GLU A 98 8.43 1.82 43.75
C GLU A 98 8.08 0.45 44.39
N LEU A 99 8.75 -0.63 43.96
CA LEU A 99 8.58 -1.96 44.50
C LEU A 99 9.09 -2.05 45.94
N GLU A 100 10.24 -1.45 46.22
CA GLU A 100 10.80 -1.37 47.58
C GLU A 100 9.89 -0.57 48.51
N VAL A 101 9.36 0.57 48.05
CA VAL A 101 8.39 1.36 48.82
C VAL A 101 7.12 0.54 49.10
N LEU A 102 6.60 -0.18 48.11
CA LEU A 102 5.42 -1.01 48.26
C LEU A 102 5.62 -2.14 49.28
N ARG A 103 6.79 -2.78 49.29
CA ARG A 103 7.12 -3.88 50.23
C ARG A 103 7.40 -3.37 51.65
N SER A 104 8.16 -2.30 51.77
CA SER A 104 8.67 -1.79 53.04
C SER A 104 7.70 -0.82 53.74
N ASN A 105 6.90 -0.07 52.99
CA ASN A 105 5.89 0.84 53.54
C ASN A 105 4.63 0.92 52.65
N PRO A 106 3.77 -0.11 52.66
CA PRO A 106 2.60 -0.19 51.78
C PRO A 106 1.66 1.01 51.88
N SER A 107 1.58 1.65 53.04
CA SER A 107 0.73 2.82 53.29
C SER A 107 1.13 4.09 52.52
N GLN A 108 2.38 4.16 52.04
CA GLN A 108 2.91 5.25 51.23
C GLN A 108 2.96 4.92 49.73
N SER A 109 2.71 3.66 49.36
CA SER A 109 2.66 3.28 47.96
C SER A 109 1.33 3.69 47.34
N PRO A 110 1.33 4.28 46.12
CA PRO A 110 0.11 4.53 45.38
C PRO A 110 -0.52 3.25 44.79
N TYR A 111 0.12 2.09 44.93
CA TYR A 111 -0.35 0.79 44.42
C TYR A 111 -0.70 -0.16 45.57
N TYR A 112 -1.67 -1.05 45.34
CA TYR A 112 -2.18 -1.97 46.36
C TYR A 112 -1.55 -3.37 46.27
N SER A 113 -0.88 -3.72 45.16
CA SER A 113 -0.22 -5.01 44.97
C SER A 113 0.98 -4.92 44.02
N GLU A 114 1.91 -5.86 44.14
CA GLU A 114 3.04 -5.99 43.20
C GLU A 114 2.54 -6.28 41.77
N GLU A 115 1.39 -6.93 41.63
CA GLU A 115 0.75 -7.20 40.34
C GLU A 115 0.33 -5.89 39.64
N GLN A 116 -0.30 -4.96 40.37
CA GLN A 116 -0.67 -3.66 39.84
C GLN A 116 0.55 -2.82 39.45
N LEU A 117 1.61 -2.87 40.27
CA LEU A 117 2.86 -2.20 39.94
C LEU A 117 3.50 -2.83 38.69
N LYS A 118 3.48 -4.16 38.57
CA LYS A 118 3.99 -4.87 37.40
C LYS A 118 3.21 -4.54 36.13
N GLU A 119 1.89 -4.40 36.19
CA GLU A 119 1.05 -3.99 35.06
C GLU A 119 1.45 -2.62 34.51
N LYS A 120 1.76 -1.63 35.37
CA LYS A 120 2.22 -0.30 34.96
C LYS A 120 3.49 -0.34 34.09
N TYR A 121 4.40 -1.27 34.38
CA TYR A 121 5.66 -1.45 33.66
C TYR A 121 5.60 -2.59 32.63
N THR A 122 4.39 -3.07 32.33
CA THR A 122 4.14 -4.05 31.28
C THR A 122 3.53 -3.33 30.08
N PHE A 123 4.20 -3.41 28.95
CA PHE A 123 3.79 -2.75 27.72
C PHE A 123 3.31 -3.79 26.71
N LEU A 124 2.25 -3.47 25.98
CA LEU A 124 1.88 -4.24 24.80
C LEU A 124 2.81 -3.83 23.66
N VAL A 125 3.58 -4.78 23.15
CA VAL A 125 4.46 -4.58 22.00
C VAL A 125 3.90 -5.40 20.85
N GLY A 126 3.52 -4.71 19.78
CA GLY A 126 3.09 -5.34 18.54
C GLY A 126 4.30 -5.68 17.67
N ASN A 127 4.46 -6.95 17.32
CA ASN A 127 5.41 -7.39 16.30
C ASN A 127 4.63 -7.80 15.05
N VAL A 128 5.16 -7.48 13.88
CA VAL A 128 4.58 -7.90 12.60
C VAL A 128 4.83 -9.40 12.43
N THR A 129 3.78 -10.21 12.32
CA THR A 129 3.87 -11.68 12.24
C THR A 129 4.14 -12.19 10.84
N ALA A 130 3.66 -11.47 9.84
CA ALA A 130 3.93 -11.72 8.44
C ALA A 130 4.62 -10.49 7.87
N GLU A 131 5.92 -10.58 7.62
CA GLU A 131 6.57 -9.69 6.64
C GLU A 131 5.91 -10.01 5.30
N GLY A 132 4.85 -9.29 4.95
CA GLY A 132 4.12 -9.41 3.68
C GLY A 132 4.96 -8.95 2.47
N SER A 133 6.27 -9.21 2.47
CA SER A 133 7.17 -8.88 1.39
C SER A 133 7.43 -10.11 0.53
N GLY A 134 6.72 -10.19 -0.59
CA GLY A 134 6.95 -11.17 -1.62
C GLY A 134 6.00 -10.98 -2.80
N PRO A 135 6.33 -11.48 -4.00
CA PRO A 135 5.39 -11.49 -5.11
C PRO A 135 4.17 -12.35 -4.72
N GLY A 136 3.03 -11.69 -4.52
CA GLY A 136 1.75 -12.36 -4.30
C GLY A 136 1.33 -13.12 -5.56
N VAL A 137 0.83 -14.34 -5.38
CA VAL A 137 0.22 -15.09 -6.49
C VAL A 137 -1.22 -14.63 -6.62
N PHE A 138 -1.61 -14.19 -7.81
CA PHE A 138 -3.00 -13.85 -8.14
C PHE A 138 -3.54 -14.84 -9.18
N ASN A 139 -4.86 -14.92 -9.31
CA ASN A 139 -5.47 -15.80 -10.30
C ASN A 139 -5.06 -15.36 -11.71
N GLN A 140 -4.62 -16.29 -12.57
CA GLN A 140 -4.23 -15.97 -13.95
C GLN A 140 -5.36 -15.28 -14.73
N SER A 141 -6.62 -15.59 -14.42
CA SER A 141 -7.76 -14.93 -15.03
C SER A 141 -7.89 -13.45 -14.63
N ALA A 142 -7.25 -13.00 -13.56
CA ALA A 142 -7.35 -11.62 -13.09
C ALA A 142 -6.68 -10.65 -14.07
N LEU A 143 -5.62 -11.05 -14.78
CA LEU A 143 -5.02 -10.23 -15.82
C LEU A 143 -5.92 -10.27 -17.07
N LYS A 144 -6.67 -9.20 -17.30
CA LYS A 144 -7.64 -9.11 -18.41
C LYS A 144 -7.02 -8.49 -19.66
N GLU A 145 -6.16 -7.49 -19.48
CA GLU A 145 -5.66 -6.68 -20.59
C GLU A 145 -4.18 -6.31 -20.41
N VAL A 146 -3.48 -6.23 -21.52
CA VAL A 146 -2.09 -5.77 -21.57
C VAL A 146 -1.97 -4.78 -22.72
N VAL A 147 -1.61 -3.54 -22.39
CA VAL A 147 -1.39 -2.47 -23.37
C VAL A 147 0.10 -2.21 -23.49
N PHE A 148 0.65 -2.36 -24.68
CA PHE A 148 2.04 -2.05 -24.99
C PHE A 148 2.22 -0.58 -25.33
N GLY A 149 3.34 0.01 -24.92
CA GLY A 149 3.65 1.41 -25.19
C GLY A 149 3.84 1.72 -26.67
N MET A 150 3.50 2.94 -27.06
CA MET A 150 3.54 3.37 -28.47
C MET A 150 4.93 3.39 -29.10
N ARG A 151 6.00 3.33 -28.29
CA ARG A 151 7.39 3.28 -28.76
C ARG A 151 8.00 1.88 -28.70
N MET A 152 7.29 0.90 -28.14
CA MET A 152 7.73 -0.48 -28.09
C MET A 152 7.78 -1.07 -29.51
N SER A 153 8.89 -1.73 -29.84
CA SER A 153 9.08 -2.35 -31.15
C SER A 153 8.16 -3.56 -31.33
N GLN A 154 7.80 -3.90 -32.57
CA GLN A 154 6.92 -5.04 -32.84
C GLN A 154 7.56 -6.39 -32.48
N SER A 155 8.89 -6.50 -32.55
CA SER A 155 9.61 -7.68 -32.06
C SER A 155 9.47 -7.81 -30.55
N ASP A 156 9.67 -6.72 -29.79
CA ASP A 156 9.56 -6.75 -28.33
C ASP A 156 8.12 -7.06 -27.91
N VAL A 157 7.12 -6.43 -28.55
CA VAL A 157 5.70 -6.73 -28.32
C VAL A 157 5.45 -8.23 -28.46
N LYS A 158 5.92 -8.85 -29.55
CA LYS A 158 5.75 -10.28 -29.80
C LYS A 158 6.45 -11.14 -28.73
N ASP A 159 7.66 -10.77 -28.33
CA ASP A 159 8.41 -11.49 -27.30
C ASP A 159 7.71 -11.44 -25.94
N HIS A 160 7.09 -10.30 -25.61
CA HIS A 160 6.31 -10.15 -24.38
C HIS A 160 5.01 -10.95 -24.44
N ILE A 161 4.29 -10.94 -25.57
CA ILE A 161 3.09 -11.78 -25.77
C ILE A 161 3.44 -13.25 -25.56
N ASN A 162 4.47 -13.75 -26.25
CA ASN A 162 4.90 -15.15 -26.12
C ASN A 162 5.26 -15.50 -24.67
N THR A 163 5.94 -14.59 -23.98
CA THR A 163 6.33 -14.77 -22.58
C THR A 163 5.11 -14.84 -21.67
N ILE A 164 4.17 -13.90 -21.80
CA ILE A 164 2.94 -13.85 -21.00
C ILE A 164 2.09 -15.11 -21.21
N GLU A 165 1.91 -15.54 -22.45
CA GLU A 165 1.17 -16.76 -22.78
C GLU A 165 1.88 -18.03 -22.29
N SER A 166 3.22 -18.05 -22.28
CA SER A 166 4.00 -19.19 -21.76
C SER A 166 3.79 -19.42 -20.26
N TYR A 167 3.46 -18.36 -19.51
CA TYR A 167 3.07 -18.44 -18.11
C TYR A 167 1.60 -18.84 -17.90
N GLY A 168 0.82 -19.03 -18.98
CA GLY A 168 -0.58 -19.45 -18.95
C GLY A 168 -1.60 -18.32 -18.93
N PHE A 169 -1.16 -17.06 -18.92
CA PHE A 169 -2.07 -15.91 -18.99
C PHE A 169 -2.68 -15.78 -20.38
N LYS A 170 -3.95 -15.34 -20.43
CA LYS A 170 -4.68 -15.12 -21.68
C LYS A 170 -5.41 -13.77 -21.70
N PRO A 171 -4.70 -12.64 -21.49
CA PRO A 171 -5.31 -11.32 -21.58
C PRO A 171 -5.58 -10.95 -23.04
N LYS A 172 -6.38 -9.91 -23.24
CA LYS A 172 -6.40 -9.20 -24.51
C LYS A 172 -5.17 -8.32 -24.65
N PHE A 173 -4.61 -8.27 -25.84
CA PHE A 173 -3.42 -7.50 -26.13
C PHE A 173 -3.77 -6.25 -26.95
N PHE A 174 -3.20 -5.13 -26.54
CA PHE A 174 -3.40 -3.84 -27.18
C PHE A 174 -2.07 -3.12 -27.35
N GLN A 175 -2.02 -2.13 -28.23
CA GLN A 175 -0.90 -1.22 -28.32
C GLN A 175 -1.39 0.23 -28.34
N ALA A 176 -0.77 1.05 -27.49
CA ALA A 176 -0.97 2.48 -27.47
C ALA A 176 -0.43 3.10 -28.77
N ARG A 177 -1.10 4.13 -29.27
CA ARG A 177 -0.71 4.92 -30.44
C ARG A 177 -0.86 6.39 -30.14
N LYS A 178 -0.10 7.21 -30.84
CA LYS A 178 -0.22 8.66 -30.73
C LYS A 178 -1.56 9.12 -31.32
N ASN A 179 -2.36 9.81 -30.51
CA ASN A 179 -3.57 10.47 -31.01
C ASN A 179 -3.19 11.70 -31.86
N ALA A 180 -3.81 11.84 -33.03
CA ALA A 180 -3.49 12.93 -33.97
C ALA A 180 -4.12 14.28 -33.63
N LYS A 181 -5.13 14.32 -32.74
CA LYS A 181 -5.99 15.49 -32.48
C LYS A 181 -6.02 15.91 -31.02
N ARG A 182 -5.61 15.05 -30.08
CA ARG A 182 -5.70 15.27 -28.63
C ARG A 182 -4.39 14.87 -27.94
N TYR A 183 -4.13 15.45 -26.78
CA TYR A 183 -2.98 15.10 -25.93
C TYR A 183 -3.27 13.85 -25.09
N GLN A 184 -3.46 12.73 -25.78
CA GLN A 184 -3.73 11.41 -25.20
C GLN A 184 -3.09 10.31 -26.06
N VAL A 185 -3.09 9.09 -25.58
CA VAL A 185 -2.86 7.90 -26.43
C VAL A 185 -4.19 7.32 -26.88
N ASP A 186 -4.19 6.69 -28.05
CA ASP A 186 -5.28 5.82 -28.52
C ASP A 186 -4.86 4.37 -28.28
N ILE A 187 -5.76 3.52 -27.80
CA ILE A 187 -5.48 2.11 -27.52
C ILE A 187 -6.13 1.26 -28.60
N HIS A 188 -5.33 0.45 -29.29
CA HIS A 188 -5.77 -0.40 -30.40
C HIS A 188 -5.52 -1.87 -30.07
N GLU A 189 -6.53 -2.71 -30.27
CA GLU A 189 -6.39 -4.17 -30.14
C GLU A 189 -5.42 -4.71 -31.21
N LEU A 190 -4.62 -5.70 -30.82
CA LEU A 190 -3.61 -6.35 -31.67
C LEU A 190 -4.16 -7.58 -32.40
#